data_AF-A0A4Z0KN06-F1
#
_entry.id   AF-A0A4Z0KN06-F1
#
_cell.length_a   1.000
_cell.length_b   1.000
_cell.length_c   1.000
_cell.angle_alpha   90.00
_cell.angle_beta   90.00
_cell.angle_gamma   90.00
#
_symmetry.space_group_name_H-M   'P 1'
#
loop_
_entity.id
_entity.type
_entity.pdbx_description
1 polymer ?
#
loop_
_entity_poly.entity_id
_entity_poly.type
_entity_poly.pdbx_seq_one_letter_code
_entity_poly.pdbx_strand_id
1 'polypeptide(L)'
;MPAESLWASLGVHVVLTLGIGAVSIFANSLILATAPRELAGAAASISETAVHLDSALGTAGCGTISAAYRQQMEDASTLDMPAAATESIGAAEAIAAEMPALPAVQLLEAATTACSASVGSVTLIAPAVLIVTALVTETLLHCIAAGTTAESDSPGDDE
;
A
#
# COMPACT_ATOMS: atom_id res chain seq x y z
N MET A 1 -13.01 -10.73 -22.24
CA MET A 1 -12.71 -9.39 -21.69
C MET A 1 -12.27 -8.52 -22.85
N PRO A 2 -12.97 -7.43 -23.18
CA PRO A 2 -12.66 -6.65 -24.37
C PRO A 2 -11.33 -5.90 -24.18
N ALA A 3 -10.49 -5.84 -25.21
CA ALA A 3 -9.15 -5.25 -25.14
C ALA A 3 -9.13 -3.82 -24.57
N GLU A 4 -10.24 -3.09 -24.70
CA GLU A 4 -10.47 -1.77 -24.12
C GLU A 4 -10.26 -1.72 -22.60
N SER A 5 -10.62 -2.77 -21.85
CA SER A 5 -10.45 -2.80 -20.39
C SER A 5 -8.99 -3.00 -19.98
N LEU A 6 -8.21 -3.72 -20.80
CA LEU A 6 -6.78 -3.93 -20.56
C LEU A 6 -5.99 -2.64 -20.78
N TRP A 7 -6.29 -1.91 -21.85
CA TRP A 7 -5.66 -0.61 -22.10
C TRP A 7 -5.98 0.41 -21.02
N ALA A 8 -7.22 0.43 -20.52
CA ALA A 8 -7.61 1.28 -19.41
C ALA A 8 -6.84 0.93 -18.12
N SER A 9 -6.79 -0.35 -17.74
CA SER A 9 -6.04 -0.81 -16.56
C SER A 9 -4.55 -0.49 -16.68
N LEU A 10 -3.97 -0.68 -17.86
CA LEU A 10 -2.57 -0.37 -18.12
C LEU A 10 -2.31 1.13 -18.01
N GLY A 11 -3.18 1.96 -18.61
CA GLY A 11 -3.07 3.41 -18.53
C GLY A 11 -3.11 3.92 -17.09
N VAL A 12 -4.06 3.43 -16.28
CA VAL A 12 -4.15 3.76 -14.86
C VAL A 12 -2.88 3.32 -14.11
N HIS A 13 -2.38 2.12 -14.36
CA HIS A 13 -1.17 1.62 -13.72
C HIS A 13 0.08 2.44 -14.09
N VAL A 14 0.22 2.84 -15.36
CA VAL A 14 1.31 3.71 -15.82
C VAL A 14 1.25 5.06 -15.12
N VAL A 15 0.08 5.70 -15.06
CA VAL A 15 -0.08 6.98 -14.38
C VAL A 15 0.24 6.85 -12.89
N LEU A 16 -0.26 5.80 -12.24
CA LEU A 16 -0.03 5.54 -10.82
C LEU A 16 1.46 5.35 -10.51
N THR A 17 2.13 4.46 -11.24
CA THR A 17 3.56 4.15 -11.02
C THR A 17 4.46 5.33 -11.35
N LEU A 18 4.14 6.10 -12.39
CA LEU A 18 4.88 7.30 -12.76
C LEU A 18 4.71 8.40 -11.71
N GLY A 19 3.50 8.59 -11.18
CA GLY A 19 3.22 9.52 -10.09
C GLY A 19 3.98 9.17 -8.81
N ILE A 20 3.94 7.89 -8.40
CA ILE A 20 4.70 7.40 -7.24
C ILE A 20 6.20 7.63 -7.44
N GLY A 21 6.75 7.28 -8.61
CA GLY A 21 8.17 7.47 -8.91
C GLY A 21 8.59 8.96 -8.87
N ALA A 22 7.79 9.84 -9.46
CA ALA A 22 8.04 11.27 -9.43
C ALA A 22 8.04 11.82 -7.99
N VAL A 23 7.04 11.45 -7.18
CA VAL A 23 6.95 11.88 -5.78
C VAL A 23 8.17 11.41 -4.97
N SER A 24 8.62 10.17 -5.16
CA SER A 24 9.78 9.62 -4.43
C SER A 24 11.07 10.38 -4.76
N ILE A 25 11.25 10.79 -6.02
CA ILE A 25 12.40 11.61 -6.43
C ILE A 25 12.34 12.99 -5.75
N PHE A 26 11.18 13.66 -5.84
CA PHE A 26 11.02 15.00 -5.26
C PHE A 26 11.14 15.00 -3.75
N ALA A 27 10.57 14.01 -3.05
CA ALA A 27 10.66 13.89 -1.60
C ALA A 27 12.13 13.81 -1.14
N ASN A 28 12.93 12.96 -1.78
CA ASN A 28 14.35 12.82 -1.45
C ASN A 28 15.14 14.12 -1.71
N SER A 29 14.89 14.77 -2.85
CA SER A 29 15.53 16.07 -3.16
C SER A 29 15.10 17.18 -2.21
N LEU A 30 13.83 17.24 -1.82
CA LEU A 30 13.31 18.26 -0.91
C LEU A 30 13.92 18.11 0.48
N ILE A 31 13.97 16.89 1.02
CA ILE A 31 14.56 16.63 2.35
C ILE A 31 16.01 17.11 2.42
N LEU A 32 16.80 16.83 1.38
CA LEU A 32 18.20 17.26 1.30
C LEU A 32 18.35 18.77 1.08
N ALA A 33 17.44 19.39 0.32
CA ALA A 33 17.51 20.82 -0.01
C ALA A 33 17.02 21.73 1.13
N THR A 34 16.08 21.28 1.95
CA THR A 34 15.45 22.09 3.00
C THR A 34 16.11 21.94 4.38
N ALA A 35 16.98 20.93 4.57
CA ALA A 35 17.63 20.72 5.86
C ALA A 35 18.74 21.76 6.11
N PRO A 36 18.68 22.53 7.21
CA PRO A 36 19.81 23.34 7.67
C PRO A 36 21.06 22.47 7.86
N ARG A 37 22.25 23.00 7.56
CA ARG A 37 23.53 22.24 7.64
C ARG A 37 23.75 21.57 9.00
N GLU A 38 23.21 22.16 10.05
CA GLU A 38 23.29 21.71 11.45
C GLU A 38 22.36 20.52 11.74
N LEU A 39 21.26 20.36 10.97
CA LEU A 39 20.21 19.37 11.15
C LEU A 39 20.19 18.30 10.05
N ALA A 40 21.12 18.34 9.10
CA ALA A 40 21.22 17.37 8.01
C ALA A 40 21.28 15.90 8.49
N GLY A 41 21.94 15.67 9.64
CA GLY A 41 21.99 14.35 10.27
C GLY A 41 20.63 13.87 10.83
N ALA A 42 19.82 14.78 11.37
CA ALA A 42 18.47 14.48 11.85
C ALA A 42 17.50 14.24 10.69
N ALA A 43 17.63 15.00 9.59
CA ALA A 43 16.85 14.77 8.38
C ALA A 43 17.19 13.40 7.74
N ALA A 44 18.48 13.04 7.68
CA ALA A 44 18.92 11.77 7.14
C ALA A 44 18.41 10.56 7.95
N SER A 45 18.44 10.62 9.28
CA SER A 45 17.95 9.52 10.13
C SER A 45 16.42 9.32 10.02
N ILE A 46 15.67 10.40 9.83
CA ILE A 46 14.22 10.34 9.58
C ILE A 46 13.95 9.65 8.23
N SER A 47 14.66 10.02 7.16
CA SER A 47 14.52 9.37 5.84
C SER A 47 14.86 7.89 5.88
N GLU A 48 15.93 7.50 6.57
CA GLU A 48 16.31 6.09 6.70
C GLU A 48 15.23 5.29 7.44
N THR A 49 14.69 5.86 8.51
CA THR A 49 13.58 5.24 9.26
C THR A 49 12.33 5.09 8.39
N ALA A 50 12.04 6.08 7.54
CA ALA A 50 10.91 6.03 6.63
C ALA A 50 11.04 4.88 5.61
N VAL A 51 12.23 4.61 5.08
CA VAL A 51 12.49 3.48 4.17
C VAL A 51 12.22 2.15 4.86
N HIS A 52 12.68 1.98 6.11
CA HIS A 52 12.40 0.76 6.87
C HIS A 52 10.93 0.62 7.25
N LEU A 53 10.28 1.73 7.60
CA LEU A 53 8.86 1.76 7.92
C LEU A 53 8.01 1.35 6.70
N ASP A 54 8.33 1.84 5.51
CA ASP A 54 7.67 1.48 4.27
C ASP A 54 7.74 -0.03 4.01
N SER A 55 8.94 -0.61 4.15
CA SER A 55 9.14 -2.06 4.02
C SER A 55 8.33 -2.84 5.07
N ALA A 56 8.33 -2.41 6.33
CA ALA A 56 7.54 -3.03 7.40
C ALA A 56 6.03 -2.96 7.11
N LEU A 57 5.54 -1.81 6.63
CA LEU A 57 4.14 -1.62 6.29
C LEU A 57 3.71 -2.53 5.12
N GLY A 58 4.55 -2.68 4.10
CA GLY A 58 4.30 -3.62 3.00
C GLY A 58 4.18 -5.07 3.48
N THR A 59 5.10 -5.51 4.35
CA THR A 59 5.03 -6.87 4.92
C THR A 59 3.80 -7.10 5.79
N ALA A 60 3.42 -6.11 6.60
CA ALA A 60 2.19 -6.16 7.39
C ALA A 60 0.93 -6.23 6.50
N GLY A 61 0.94 -5.52 5.37
CA GLY A 61 -0.10 -5.61 4.34
C GLY A 61 -0.25 -7.04 3.81
N CYS A 62 0.85 -7.69 3.41
CA CYS A 62 0.83 -9.09 2.98
C CYS A 62 0.29 -10.03 4.07
N GLY A 63 0.70 -9.82 5.33
CA GLY A 63 0.20 -10.59 6.47
C GLY A 63 -1.31 -10.42 6.69
N THR A 64 -1.83 -9.21 6.49
CA THR A 64 -3.27 -8.92 6.58
C THR A 64 -4.06 -9.66 5.52
N ILE A 65 -3.56 -9.72 4.28
CA ILE A 65 -4.18 -10.47 3.19
C ILE A 65 -4.20 -11.98 3.51
N SER A 66 -3.08 -12.51 4.02
CA SER A 66 -2.99 -13.93 4.44
C SER A 66 -3.94 -14.26 5.58
N ALA A 67 -4.05 -13.38 6.59
CA ALA A 67 -4.99 -13.56 7.69
C ALA A 67 -6.46 -13.53 7.22
N ALA A 68 -6.80 -12.60 6.32
CA ALA A 68 -8.13 -12.53 5.72
C ALA A 68 -8.47 -13.77 4.87
N TYR A 69 -7.48 -14.33 4.16
CA TYR A 69 -7.65 -15.60 3.44
C TYR A 69 -7.98 -16.76 4.39
N ARG A 70 -7.22 -16.91 5.49
CA ARG A 70 -7.49 -17.94 6.51
C ARG A 70 -8.91 -17.80 7.06
N GLN A 71 -9.30 -16.59 7.45
CA GLN A 71 -10.64 -16.33 7.98
C GLN A 71 -11.75 -16.69 6.98
N GLN A 72 -11.59 -16.32 5.71
CA GLN A 72 -12.54 -16.65 4.64
C GLN A 72 -12.63 -18.17 4.39
N MET A 73 -11.50 -18.89 4.48
CA MET A 73 -11.47 -20.35 4.34
C MET A 73 -12.11 -21.05 5.55
N GLU A 74 -11.95 -20.51 6.75
CA GLU A 74 -12.62 -20.99 7.97
C GLU A 74 -14.13 -20.80 7.89
N ASP A 75 -14.60 -19.64 7.41
CA ASP A 75 -16.03 -19.36 7.23
C ASP A 75 -16.67 -20.22 6.11
N ALA A 76 -15.90 -20.56 5.08
CA ALA A 76 -16.32 -21.43 3.98
C ALA A 76 -16.28 -22.93 4.33
N SER A 77 -15.83 -23.29 5.53
CA SER A 77 -15.66 -24.66 6.01
C SER A 77 -17.00 -25.39 6.20
N THR A 78 -17.57 -25.87 5.09
CA THR A 78 -18.54 -26.98 5.09
C THR A 78 -17.88 -28.32 4.77
N LEU A 79 -16.58 -28.29 4.45
CA LEU A 79 -15.75 -29.43 4.08
C LEU A 79 -14.73 -29.66 5.19
N ASP A 80 -14.59 -30.90 5.65
CA ASP A 80 -13.53 -31.32 6.58
C ASP A 80 -12.18 -31.23 5.85
N MET A 81 -11.61 -30.03 5.81
CA MET A 81 -10.41 -29.71 5.05
C MET A 81 -9.16 -29.83 5.92
N PRO A 82 -8.01 -30.28 5.36
CA PRO A 82 -6.74 -30.24 6.07
C PRO A 82 -6.39 -28.78 6.43
N ALA A 83 -5.95 -28.55 7.67
CA ALA A 83 -5.56 -27.21 8.14
C ALA A 83 -4.48 -26.56 7.24
N ALA A 84 -3.63 -27.36 6.59
CA ALA A 84 -2.65 -26.84 5.64
C ALA A 84 -3.28 -26.14 4.41
N ALA A 85 -4.50 -26.48 4.02
CA ALA A 85 -5.20 -25.85 2.89
C ALA A 85 -5.65 -24.42 3.20
N THR A 86 -5.88 -24.08 4.47
CA THR A 86 -6.32 -22.75 4.88
C THR A 86 -5.17 -21.75 4.98
N GLU A 87 -3.91 -22.20 5.03
CA GLU A 87 -2.74 -21.31 5.16
C GLU A 87 -2.44 -20.48 3.90
N SER A 88 -2.66 -21.05 2.71
CA SER A 88 -2.48 -20.32 1.45
C SER A 88 -3.14 -21.03 0.26
N ILE A 89 -3.39 -20.27 -0.81
CA ILE A 89 -3.89 -20.82 -2.08
C ILE A 89 -2.91 -21.86 -2.68
N GLY A 90 -1.60 -21.63 -2.56
CA GLY A 90 -0.60 -22.59 -3.05
C GLY A 90 -0.60 -23.90 -2.28
N ALA A 91 -0.86 -23.86 -0.96
CA ALA A 91 -1.02 -25.06 -0.16
C ALA A 91 -2.33 -25.80 -0.50
N ALA A 92 -3.42 -25.06 -0.77
CA ALA A 92 -4.67 -25.63 -1.25
C ALA A 92 -4.50 -26.32 -2.63
N GLU A 93 -3.75 -25.71 -3.55
CA GLU A 93 -3.43 -26.30 -4.86
C GLU A 93 -2.60 -27.59 -4.71
N ALA A 94 -1.59 -27.60 -3.83
CA ALA A 94 -0.77 -28.78 -3.58
C ALA A 94 -1.61 -29.95 -3.03
N ILE A 95 -2.53 -29.68 -2.10
CA ILE A 95 -3.43 -30.70 -1.52
C ILE A 95 -4.44 -31.17 -2.56
N ALA A 96 -5.01 -30.26 -3.34
CA ALA A 96 -5.97 -30.59 -4.39
C ALA A 96 -5.36 -31.54 -5.45
N ALA A 97 -4.06 -31.43 -5.72
CA ALA A 97 -3.34 -32.32 -6.65
C ALA A 97 -3.27 -33.78 -6.18
N GLU A 98 -3.41 -34.03 -4.87
CA GLU A 98 -3.37 -35.38 -4.26
C GLU A 98 -4.78 -35.95 -3.99
N MET A 99 -5.83 -35.16 -4.22
CA MET A 99 -7.22 -35.53 -3.94
C MET A 99 -7.96 -36.10 -5.16
N PRO A 100 -9.05 -36.85 -4.96
CA PRO A 100 -9.98 -37.20 -6.04
C PRO A 100 -10.56 -35.95 -6.71
N ALA A 101 -10.88 -36.04 -8.01
CA ALA A 101 -11.24 -34.88 -8.84
C ALA A 101 -12.39 -34.02 -8.30
N LEU A 102 -13.41 -34.64 -7.70
CA LEU A 102 -14.62 -33.93 -7.26
C LEU A 102 -14.39 -33.04 -6.02
N PRO A 103 -13.78 -33.52 -4.92
CA PRO A 103 -13.41 -32.66 -3.80
C PRO A 103 -12.25 -31.69 -4.12
N ALA A 104 -11.35 -32.03 -5.05
CA ALA A 104 -10.29 -31.12 -5.50
C ALA A 104 -10.85 -29.85 -6.15
N VAL A 105 -11.89 -29.98 -6.99
CA VAL A 105 -12.55 -28.82 -7.63
C VAL A 105 -13.22 -27.93 -6.59
N GLN A 106 -13.91 -28.51 -5.61
CA GLN A 106 -14.57 -27.73 -4.55
C GLN A 106 -13.56 -26.97 -3.67
N LEU A 107 -12.43 -27.60 -3.36
CA LEU A 107 -11.34 -26.96 -2.63
C LEU A 107 -10.75 -25.77 -3.39
N LEU A 108 -10.46 -25.93 -4.68
CA LEU A 108 -9.91 -24.87 -5.52
C LEU A 108 -10.89 -23.71 -5.71
N GLU A 109 -12.18 -24.00 -5.87
CA GLU A 109 -13.22 -22.97 -5.97
C GLU A 109 -13.35 -22.15 -4.68
N ALA A 110 -13.33 -22.82 -3.53
CA ALA A 110 -13.30 -22.15 -2.23
C ALA A 110 -12.04 -21.29 -2.06
N ALA A 111 -10.86 -21.84 -2.37
CA ALA A 111 -9.58 -21.15 -2.24
C ALA A 111 -9.48 -19.92 -3.17
N THR A 112 -9.89 -20.04 -4.43
CA THR A 112 -9.89 -18.91 -5.38
C THR A 112 -10.87 -17.81 -4.99
N THR A 113 -12.04 -18.18 -4.46
CA THR A 113 -13.03 -17.23 -3.93
C THR A 113 -12.49 -16.52 -2.68
N ALA A 114 -11.94 -17.26 -1.71
CA ALA A 114 -11.33 -16.70 -0.51
C ALA A 114 -10.16 -15.76 -0.83
N CYS A 115 -9.31 -16.13 -1.79
CA CYS A 115 -8.19 -15.32 -2.25
C CYS A 115 -8.65 -14.01 -2.91
N SER A 116 -9.66 -14.09 -3.79
CA SER A 116 -10.22 -12.90 -4.44
C SER A 116 -10.83 -11.94 -3.42
N ALA A 117 -11.53 -12.48 -2.43
CA ALA A 117 -12.13 -11.70 -1.35
C ALA A 117 -11.08 -11.05 -0.43
N SER A 118 -10.02 -11.78 -0.06
CA SER A 118 -8.97 -11.24 0.82
C SER A 118 -8.19 -10.09 0.18
N VAL A 119 -7.94 -10.15 -1.14
CA VAL A 119 -7.37 -9.03 -1.91
C VAL A 119 -8.35 -7.84 -1.95
N GLY A 120 -9.64 -8.11 -2.11
CA GLY A 120 -10.71 -7.09 -2.05
C GLY A 120 -10.72 -6.35 -0.72
N SER A 121 -10.57 -7.05 0.40
CA SER A 121 -10.58 -6.47 1.76
C SER A 121 -9.49 -5.41 1.98
N VAL A 122 -8.32 -5.59 1.38
CA VAL A 122 -7.18 -4.66 1.52
C VAL A 122 -7.21 -3.53 0.48
N THR A 123 -8.07 -3.63 -0.54
CA THR A 123 -8.13 -2.65 -1.65
C THR A 123 -8.45 -1.22 -1.17
N LEU A 124 -9.16 -1.05 -0.05
CA LEU A 124 -9.48 0.27 0.50
C LEU A 124 -8.33 0.93 1.28
N ILE A 125 -7.36 0.14 1.77
CA ILE A 125 -6.27 0.65 2.61
C ILE A 125 -5.32 1.51 1.79
N ALA A 126 -4.91 1.04 0.61
CA ALA A 126 -3.99 1.76 -0.27
C ALA A 126 -4.49 3.16 -0.70
N PRO A 127 -5.70 3.34 -1.26
CA PRO A 127 -6.20 4.66 -1.62
C PRO A 127 -6.44 5.55 -0.40
N ALA A 128 -6.84 4.98 0.75
CA ALA A 128 -6.98 5.76 1.99
C ALA A 128 -5.64 6.36 2.43
N VAL A 129 -4.56 5.57 2.42
CA VAL A 129 -3.20 6.07 2.73
C VAL A 129 -2.76 7.15 1.74
N LEU A 130 -3.02 6.97 0.44
CA LEU A 130 -2.71 7.98 -0.57
C LEU A 130 -3.47 9.30 -0.36
N ILE A 131 -4.77 9.23 -0.07
CA ILE A 131 -5.60 10.43 0.20
C ILE A 131 -5.09 11.15 1.45
N VAL A 132 -4.83 10.42 2.54
CA VAL A 132 -4.29 11.02 3.78
C VAL A 132 -2.95 11.70 3.49
N THR A 133 -2.06 11.04 2.75
CA THR A 133 -0.74 11.61 2.40
C THR A 133 -0.87 12.86 1.54
N ALA A 134 -1.79 12.87 0.58
CA ALA A 134 -2.08 14.05 -0.24
C ALA A 134 -2.59 15.22 0.60
N LEU A 135 -3.56 15.00 1.48
CA LEU A 135 -4.12 16.02 2.36
C LEU A 135 -3.07 16.58 3.34
N VAL A 136 -2.24 15.72 3.91
CA VAL A 136 -1.13 16.14 4.79
C VAL A 136 -0.11 16.98 4.02
N THR A 137 0.27 16.55 2.81
CA THR A 137 1.23 17.29 1.98
C THR A 137 0.68 18.66 1.60
N GLU A 138 -0.59 18.72 1.17
CA GLU A 138 -1.26 19.97 0.83
C GLU A 138 -1.35 20.93 2.02
N THR A 139 -1.76 20.45 3.18
CA THR A 139 -1.87 21.28 4.39
C THR A 139 -0.51 21.82 4.85
N LEU A 140 0.54 20.99 4.82
CA LEU A 140 1.89 21.42 5.19
C LEU A 140 2.46 22.46 4.22
N LEU A 141 2.28 22.27 2.91
CA LEU A 141 2.73 23.24 1.91
C LEU A 141 2.01 24.59 2.04
N HIS A 142 0.70 24.57 2.27
CA HIS A 142 -0.05 25.81 2.49
C HIS A 142 0.36 26.53 3.79
N CYS A 143 0.69 25.79 4.85
CA CYS A 143 1.14 26.38 6.11
C CYS A 143 2.51 27.08 5.96
N ILE A 144 3.44 26.49 5.20
CA ILE A 144 4.75 27.10 4.92
C ILE A 144 4.60 28.37 4.07
N ALA A 145 3.71 28.34 3.08
CA ALA A 145 3.45 29.50 2.22
C ALA A 145 2.88 30.69 3.02
N ALA A 146 1.94 30.43 3.96
CA ALA A 146 1.34 31.45 4.81
C ALA A 146 2.33 32.07 5.80
N GLY A 147 3.28 31.28 6.34
CA GLY A 147 4.33 31.78 7.23
C GLY A 147 5.29 32.76 6.53
N THR A 148 5.65 32.47 5.28
CA THR A 148 6.53 33.34 4.46
C THR A 148 5.90 34.71 4.18
N THR A 149 4.57 34.78 4.04
CA THR A 149 3.87 36.04 3.74
C THR A 149 3.75 36.95 4.97
N ALA A 150 3.69 36.36 6.17
CA ALA A 150 3.59 37.10 7.42
C ALA A 150 4.92 37.79 7.83
N GLU A 151 6.08 37.20 7.49
CA GLU A 151 7.39 37.79 7.76
C GLU A 151 7.73 38.95 6.80
N SER A 152 7.25 38.90 5.55
CA SER A 152 7.45 39.98 4.57
C SER A 152 6.62 41.24 4.83
N ASP A 153 5.59 41.15 5.68
CA ASP A 153 4.72 42.28 6.05
C ASP A 153 5.07 42.86 7.43
N SER A 154 6.19 42.46 8.03
CA SER A 154 6.74 43.16 9.19
C SER A 154 7.27 44.52 8.71
N PRO A 155 6.66 45.65 9.13
CA PRO A 155 7.14 46.97 8.75
C PRO A 155 8.58 47.10 9.22
N GLY A 156 9.46 47.56 8.33
CA GLY A 156 10.79 47.97 8.74
C GLY A 156 10.64 49.02 9.82
N ASP A 157 11.14 48.72 11.01
CA ASP A 157 11.32 49.72 12.05
C ASP A 157 12.25 50.80 11.48
N ASP A 158 11.66 51.97 11.25
CA ASP A 158 12.36 53.21 10.99
C ASP A 158 13.20 53.55 12.24
N GLU A 159 14.52 53.44 12.16
CA GLU A 159 15.48 54.28 12.92
C GLU A 159 16.89 54.30 12.29
#